data_AF-A0A959ZDX6-F1
#
_entry.id   AF-A0A959ZDX6-F1
#
_cell.length_a   1.000
_cell.length_b   1.000
_cell.length_c   1.000
_cell.angle_alpha   90.00
_cell.angle_beta   90.00
_cell.angle_gamma   90.00
#
_symmetry.space_group_name_H-M   'P 1'
#
loop_
_entity.id
_entity.type
_entity.pdbx_description
1 polymer ?
#
loop_
_entity_poly.entity_id
_entity_poly.type
_entity_poly.pdbx_seq_one_letter_code
_entity_poly.pdbx_strand_id
1 'polypeptide(L)'
;MDEPGTRTHDELEEIFGEVEAPFAFVDLDAMWANADSMLERSGEKPVRVATKSLRCRPLIEKTLAYDQRFQGLMTFTLPETLWLAERGMENLLLAYPTTNLEALGELALRSVALQGASPTLMVDCVEHLDIIESVLGSQASPVRLCIELDAALWAFGGRVKAGTLRSPVHSPEAAVALAEEIGRREKLELVGLRPEHYDRFPHMFSGGQRQR
;
A
#
# COMPACT_ATOMS: atom_id res chain seq x y z
N MET A 1 16.07 29.22 7.13
CA MET A 1 16.47 28.35 8.25
C MET A 1 16.63 26.99 7.61
N ASP A 2 17.86 26.67 7.23
CA ASP A 2 18.16 25.48 6.46
C ASP A 2 17.82 24.26 7.31
N GLU A 3 17.01 23.35 6.77
CA GLU A 3 16.70 22.09 7.42
C GLU A 3 18.02 21.32 7.60
N PRO A 4 18.33 20.83 8.82
CA PRO A 4 19.53 20.07 9.05
C PRO A 4 19.54 18.81 8.16
N GLY A 5 20.56 18.67 7.33
CA GLY A 5 20.78 17.50 6.48
C GLY A 5 20.47 17.66 4.99
N THR A 6 20.06 18.85 4.52
CA THR A 6 19.80 19.08 3.10
C THR A 6 21.02 19.75 2.43
N ARG A 7 21.62 19.08 1.44
CA ARG A 7 22.67 19.67 0.60
C ARG A 7 22.14 20.88 -0.15
N THR A 8 22.96 21.92 -0.25
CA THR A 8 22.63 23.14 -0.99
C THR A 8 22.73 22.91 -2.51
N HIS A 9 22.10 23.79 -3.29
CA HIS A 9 22.17 23.73 -4.76
C HIS A 9 23.62 23.84 -5.26
N ASP A 10 24.41 24.76 -4.70
CA ASP A 10 25.79 25.00 -5.12
C ASP A 10 26.70 23.79 -4.85
N GLU A 11 26.50 23.12 -3.70
CA GLU A 11 27.20 21.86 -3.40
C GLU A 11 26.83 20.76 -4.41
N LEU A 12 25.57 20.68 -4.84
CA LEU A 12 25.14 19.69 -5.83
C LEU A 12 25.71 20.00 -7.22
N GLU A 13 25.81 21.27 -7.63
CA GLU A 13 26.48 21.66 -8.87
C GLU A 13 27.96 21.27 -8.86
N GLU A 14 28.65 21.43 -7.72
CA GLU A 14 30.04 21.01 -7.58
C GLU A 14 30.18 19.48 -7.67
N ILE A 15 29.37 18.73 -6.91
CA ILE A 15 29.39 17.25 -6.90
C ILE A 15 29.15 16.67 -8.28
N PHE A 16 28.23 17.25 -9.04
CA PHE A 16 27.83 16.73 -10.35
C PHE A 16 28.46 17.49 -11.53
N GLY A 17 29.46 18.35 -11.29
CA GLY A 17 30.07 19.18 -12.34
C GLY A 17 30.69 18.39 -13.51
N GLU A 18 31.02 17.12 -13.30
CA GLU A 18 31.55 16.21 -14.32
C GLU A 18 30.52 15.22 -14.88
N VAL A 19 29.27 15.26 -14.41
CA VAL A 19 28.20 14.34 -14.83
C VAL A 19 27.36 14.97 -15.94
N GLU A 20 27.31 14.33 -17.10
CA GLU A 20 26.51 14.78 -18.23
C GLU A 20 25.01 14.61 -17.96
N ALA A 21 24.23 15.68 -18.15
CA ALA A 21 22.79 15.71 -17.96
C ALA A 21 22.01 15.20 -19.20
N PRO A 22 20.79 14.65 -19.04
CA PRO A 22 20.01 14.56 -17.81
C PRO A 22 20.33 13.31 -16.99
N PHE A 23 20.43 13.48 -15.68
CA PHE A 23 20.49 12.39 -14.71
C PHE A 23 19.51 12.65 -13.57
N ALA A 24 19.21 11.61 -12.80
CA ALA A 24 18.50 11.69 -11.55
C ALA A 24 19.39 11.13 -10.44
N PHE A 25 19.32 11.72 -9.26
CA PHE A 25 20.05 11.25 -8.09
C PHE A 25 19.12 11.16 -6.88
N VAL A 26 19.58 10.44 -5.86
CA VAL A 26 18.94 10.36 -4.56
C VAL A 26 19.99 10.74 -3.53
N ASP A 27 19.71 11.77 -2.74
CA ASP A 27 20.49 12.07 -1.56
C ASP A 27 20.18 11.02 -0.47
N LEU A 28 21.15 10.15 -0.20
CA LEU A 28 20.98 9.07 0.77
C LEU A 28 20.90 9.58 2.21
N ASP A 29 21.56 10.69 2.53
CA ASP A 29 21.53 11.26 3.88
C ASP A 29 20.14 11.83 4.17
N ALA A 30 19.58 12.58 3.21
CA ALA A 30 18.21 13.06 3.29
C ALA A 30 17.19 11.91 3.28
N MET A 31 17.45 10.83 2.51
CA MET A 31 16.59 9.65 2.50
C MET A 31 16.52 8.98 3.88
N TRP A 32 17.66 8.81 4.56
CA TRP A 32 17.69 8.18 5.89
C TRP A 32 17.14 9.09 6.99
N ALA A 33 17.39 10.41 6.92
CA ALA A 33 16.73 11.36 7.81
C ALA A 33 15.19 11.32 7.67
N ASN A 34 14.68 11.16 6.45
CA ASN A 34 13.24 10.96 6.23
C ASN A 34 12.74 9.63 6.81
N ALA A 35 13.53 8.56 6.70
CA ALA A 35 13.20 7.27 7.31
C ALA A 35 13.11 7.39 8.84
N ASP A 36 14.09 8.04 9.49
CA ASP A 36 14.09 8.31 10.92
C ASP A 36 12.86 9.14 11.35
N SER A 37 12.51 10.17 10.58
CA SER A 37 11.31 10.98 10.83
C SER A 37 10.03 10.17 10.75
N MET A 38 9.93 9.23 9.79
CA MET A 38 8.78 8.32 9.70
C MET A 38 8.74 7.37 10.90
N LEU A 39 9.88 6.83 11.31
CA LEU A 39 9.98 5.92 12.45
C LEU A 39 9.56 6.61 13.76
N GLU A 40 10.01 7.85 13.99
CA GLU A 40 9.60 8.66 15.14
C GLU A 40 8.08 8.85 15.19
N ARG A 41 7.47 9.25 14.06
CA ARG A 41 6.02 9.48 13.95
C ARG A 41 5.21 8.19 14.06
N SER A 42 5.76 7.08 13.58
CA SER A 42 5.09 5.77 13.64
C SER A 42 5.02 5.20 15.06
N GLY A 43 5.95 5.61 15.93
CA GLY A 43 6.13 5.03 17.26
C GLY A 43 6.42 3.53 17.15
N GLU A 44 5.52 2.72 17.72
CA GLU A 44 5.58 1.26 17.69
C GLU A 44 4.84 0.63 16.51
N LYS A 45 4.19 1.43 15.65
CA LYS A 45 3.44 0.89 14.52
C LYS A 45 4.39 0.46 13.40
N PRO A 46 4.16 -0.69 12.77
CA PRO A 46 4.91 -1.06 11.57
C PRO A 46 4.61 -0.07 10.43
N VAL A 47 5.62 0.20 9.62
CA VAL A 47 5.58 1.07 8.45
C VAL A 47 5.71 0.21 7.19
N ARG A 48 4.73 0.27 6.29
CA ARG A 48 4.88 -0.28 4.94
C ARG A 48 5.49 0.74 4.01
N VAL A 49 6.49 0.31 3.25
CA VAL A 49 7.15 1.18 2.26
C VAL A 49 6.29 1.24 1.00
N ALA A 50 5.90 2.45 0.59
CA ALA A 50 5.16 2.67 -0.64
C ALA A 50 6.10 2.61 -1.86
N THR A 51 5.93 1.60 -2.72
CA THR A 51 6.86 1.36 -3.84
C THR A 51 6.67 2.36 -4.98
N LYS A 52 5.47 2.94 -5.12
CA LYS A 52 5.11 3.90 -6.18
C LYS A 52 6.09 5.08 -6.28
N SER A 53 6.60 5.57 -5.15
CA SER A 53 7.49 6.74 -5.09
C SER A 53 8.97 6.37 -5.23
N LEU A 54 9.38 5.19 -4.73
CA LEU A 54 10.78 4.76 -4.81
C LEU A 54 11.13 4.15 -6.17
N ARG A 55 10.28 3.24 -6.69
CA ARG A 55 10.47 2.48 -7.94
C ARG A 55 11.90 1.94 -8.15
N CYS A 56 12.61 1.68 -7.06
CA CYS A 56 14.01 1.28 -7.06
C CYS A 56 14.19 0.14 -6.05
N ARG A 57 14.35 -1.09 -6.56
CA ARG A 57 14.43 -2.30 -5.72
C ARG A 57 15.58 -2.24 -4.70
N PRO A 58 16.82 -1.83 -5.07
CA PRO A 58 17.90 -1.71 -4.09
C PRO A 58 17.60 -0.72 -2.95
N LEU A 59 16.90 0.38 -3.23
CA LEU A 59 16.48 1.32 -2.18
C LEU A 59 15.39 0.74 -1.29
N ILE A 60 14.42 0.03 -1.88
CA ILE A 60 13.39 -0.69 -1.12
C ILE A 60 14.03 -1.73 -0.17
N GLU A 61 14.93 -2.55 -0.70
CA GLU A 61 15.69 -3.55 0.08
C GLU A 61 16.45 -2.89 1.25
N LYS A 62 17.14 -1.78 0.99
CA LYS A 62 17.85 -1.03 2.04
C LYS A 62 16.90 -0.44 3.08
N THR A 63 15.74 0.10 2.68
CA THR A 63 14.75 0.62 3.64
C THR A 63 14.20 -0.49 4.52
N LEU A 64 13.87 -1.65 3.96
CA LEU A 64 13.39 -2.80 4.74
C LEU A 64 14.45 -3.32 5.72
N ALA A 65 15.73 -3.24 5.36
CA ALA A 65 16.83 -3.65 6.22
C ALA A 65 17.24 -2.58 7.27
N TYR A 66 16.74 -1.35 7.15
CA TYR A 66 17.19 -0.21 7.96
C TYR A 66 16.69 -0.28 9.42
N ASP A 67 15.41 -0.62 9.62
CA ASP A 67 14.80 -0.78 10.94
C ASP A 67 13.71 -1.86 10.86
N GLN A 68 13.60 -2.70 11.89
CA GLN A 68 12.62 -3.79 11.98
C GLN A 68 11.15 -3.34 11.88
N ARG A 69 10.86 -2.05 12.07
CA ARG A 69 9.52 -1.48 11.91
C ARG A 69 9.14 -1.27 10.45
N PHE A 70 10.10 -1.21 9.51
CA PHE A 70 9.78 -1.22 8.09
C PHE A 70 9.38 -2.63 7.65
N GLN A 71 8.08 -2.90 7.67
CA GLN A 71 7.53 -4.23 7.47
C GLN A 71 6.61 -4.26 6.25
N GLY A 72 7.10 -4.88 5.19
CA GLY A 72 6.34 -5.11 3.97
C GLY A 72 6.21 -3.89 3.08
N LEU A 73 5.48 -4.09 1.99
CA LEU A 73 5.37 -3.11 0.91
C LEU A 73 3.91 -2.76 0.61
N MET A 74 3.70 -1.50 0.26
CA MET A 74 2.45 -1.02 -0.34
C MET A 74 2.72 -0.77 -1.83
N THR A 75 2.18 -1.63 -2.68
CA THR A 75 2.46 -1.70 -4.11
C THR A 75 1.37 -1.01 -4.93
N PHE A 76 1.69 -0.66 -6.18
CA PHE A 76 0.80 0.13 -7.04
C PHE A 76 0.02 -0.71 -8.05
N THR A 77 0.65 -1.75 -8.62
CA THR A 77 -0.02 -2.63 -9.60
C THR A 77 0.12 -4.09 -9.22
N LEU A 78 -0.84 -4.94 -9.59
CA LEU A 78 -0.74 -6.38 -9.32
C LEU A 78 0.49 -7.03 -10.01
N PRO A 79 0.84 -6.72 -11.27
CA PRO A 79 2.08 -7.22 -11.87
C PRO A 79 3.34 -6.86 -11.07
N GLU A 80 3.48 -5.60 -10.62
CA GLU A 80 4.58 -5.19 -9.75
C GLU A 80 4.60 -6.00 -8.43
N THR A 81 3.42 -6.19 -7.84
CA THR A 81 3.26 -6.94 -6.60
C THR A 81 3.75 -8.38 -6.75
N LEU A 82 3.33 -9.06 -7.81
CA LEU A 82 3.74 -10.43 -8.11
C LEU A 82 5.24 -10.52 -8.42
N TRP A 83 5.78 -9.54 -9.16
CA TRP A 83 7.22 -9.46 -9.44
C TRP A 83 8.06 -9.27 -8.17
N LEU A 84 7.60 -8.45 -7.22
CA LEU A 84 8.27 -8.29 -5.93
C LEU A 84 8.19 -9.58 -5.10
N ALA A 85 7.04 -10.26 -5.11
CA ALA A 85 6.87 -11.54 -4.42
C ALA A 85 7.85 -12.61 -4.93
N GLU A 86 8.07 -12.71 -6.25
CA GLU A 86 9.07 -13.62 -6.85
C GLU A 86 10.50 -13.35 -6.36
N ARG A 87 10.78 -12.11 -5.97
CA ARG A 87 12.09 -11.70 -5.46
C ARG A 87 12.22 -11.90 -3.95
N GLY A 88 11.26 -12.59 -3.32
CA GLY A 88 11.26 -12.89 -1.90
C GLY A 88 10.77 -11.74 -1.03
N MET A 89 10.11 -10.73 -1.61
CA MET A 89 9.47 -9.67 -0.82
C MET A 89 8.15 -10.19 -0.23
N GLU A 90 7.98 -9.98 1.06
CA GLU A 90 6.81 -10.47 1.80
C GLU A 90 5.93 -9.32 2.31
N ASN A 91 4.78 -9.67 2.88
CA ASN A 91 3.85 -8.70 3.48
C ASN A 91 3.47 -7.59 2.49
N LEU A 92 2.92 -7.98 1.34
CA LEU A 92 2.58 -7.11 0.21
C LEU A 92 1.10 -6.71 0.22
N LEU A 93 0.79 -5.46 -0.13
CA LEU A 93 -0.57 -4.89 -0.17
C LEU A 93 -0.66 -4.10 -1.44
N LEU A 94 -1.52 -4.54 -2.33
CA LEU A 94 -1.88 -3.78 -3.50
C LEU A 94 -2.80 -2.63 -3.07
N ALA A 95 -2.31 -1.40 -3.16
CA ALA A 95 -2.95 -0.22 -2.59
C ALA A 95 -4.21 0.27 -3.33
N TYR A 96 -4.62 -0.43 -4.39
CA TYR A 96 -5.72 -0.04 -5.26
C TYR A 96 -6.45 -1.29 -5.76
N PRO A 97 -7.79 -1.26 -5.90
CA PRO A 97 -8.51 -2.32 -6.59
C PRO A 97 -7.99 -2.55 -8.00
N THR A 98 -8.10 -3.79 -8.47
CA THR A 98 -7.63 -4.18 -9.80
C THR A 98 -8.64 -5.04 -10.52
N THR A 99 -8.76 -4.81 -11.82
CA THR A 99 -9.56 -5.60 -12.76
C THR A 99 -8.67 -6.27 -13.81
N ASN A 100 -7.36 -6.33 -13.58
CA ASN A 100 -6.42 -6.99 -14.48
C ASN A 100 -6.56 -8.52 -14.35
N LEU A 101 -7.39 -9.10 -15.22
CA LEU A 101 -7.69 -10.54 -15.22
C LEU A 101 -6.47 -11.43 -15.41
N GLU A 102 -5.51 -11.01 -16.24
CA GLU A 102 -4.27 -11.77 -16.47
C GLU A 102 -3.44 -11.86 -15.18
N ALA A 103 -3.23 -10.72 -14.51
CA ALA A 103 -2.48 -10.68 -13.26
C ALA A 103 -3.22 -11.39 -12.11
N LEU A 104 -4.56 -11.34 -12.10
CA LEU A 104 -5.38 -12.09 -11.14
C LEU A 104 -5.29 -13.60 -11.38
N GLY A 105 -5.28 -14.05 -12.64
CA GLY A 105 -5.05 -15.44 -12.99
C GLY A 105 -3.66 -15.92 -12.53
N GLU A 106 -2.64 -15.09 -12.72
CA GLU A 106 -1.29 -15.40 -12.23
C GLU A 106 -1.23 -15.47 -10.69
N LEU A 107 -1.91 -14.56 -9.99
CA LEU A 107 -2.07 -14.64 -8.54
C LEU A 107 -2.74 -15.95 -8.13
N ALA A 108 -3.81 -16.36 -8.82
CA ALA A 108 -4.55 -17.58 -8.52
C ALA A 108 -3.65 -18.82 -8.63
N LEU A 109 -2.84 -18.92 -9.69
CA LEU A 109 -1.86 -20.00 -9.88
C LEU A 109 -0.81 -20.03 -8.76
N ARG A 110 -0.33 -18.87 -8.33
CA ARG A 110 0.70 -18.75 -7.29
C ARG A 110 0.19 -18.94 -5.88
N SER A 111 -1.09 -18.63 -5.62
CA SER A 111 -1.71 -18.74 -4.29
C SER A 111 -1.54 -20.13 -3.66
N VAL A 112 -1.45 -21.18 -4.49
CA VAL A 112 -1.19 -22.56 -4.08
C VAL A 112 0.21 -22.71 -3.47
N ALA A 113 1.21 -22.08 -4.09
CA ALA A 113 2.61 -22.16 -3.65
C ALA A 113 2.90 -21.19 -2.48
N LEU A 114 2.17 -20.09 -2.39
CA LEU A 114 2.48 -19.01 -1.45
C LEU A 114 2.06 -19.28 0.01
N GLN A 115 1.23 -20.29 0.30
CA GLN A 115 0.88 -20.77 1.67
C GLN A 115 0.76 -19.67 2.75
N GLY A 116 0.03 -18.59 2.50
CA GLY A 116 -0.16 -17.47 3.44
C GLY A 116 0.72 -16.23 3.20
N ALA A 117 1.76 -16.33 2.37
CA ALA A 117 2.54 -15.19 1.86
C ALA A 117 1.86 -14.46 0.68
N SER A 118 0.61 -14.79 0.38
CA SER A 118 -0.15 -14.16 -0.70
C SER A 118 -0.33 -12.66 -0.44
N PRO A 119 -0.14 -11.80 -1.45
CA PRO A 119 -0.43 -10.38 -1.35
C PRO A 119 -1.87 -10.12 -0.89
N THR A 120 -2.06 -9.05 -0.13
CA THR A 120 -3.40 -8.52 0.19
C THR A 120 -3.87 -7.59 -0.91
N LEU A 121 -5.09 -7.77 -1.40
CA LEU A 121 -5.71 -6.94 -2.44
C LEU A 121 -6.71 -5.97 -1.81
N MET A 122 -6.81 -4.75 -2.33
CA MET A 122 -7.87 -3.82 -1.95
C MET A 122 -9.12 -4.01 -2.80
N VAL A 123 -10.30 -3.92 -2.18
CA VAL A 123 -11.61 -4.01 -2.82
C VAL A 123 -12.56 -2.97 -2.22
N ASP A 124 -13.53 -2.53 -2.99
CA ASP A 124 -14.54 -1.54 -2.57
C ASP A 124 -15.93 -1.80 -3.14
N CYS A 125 -16.14 -2.94 -3.82
CA CYS A 125 -17.44 -3.32 -4.36
C CYS A 125 -17.53 -4.84 -4.54
N VAL A 126 -18.74 -5.33 -4.76
CA VAL A 126 -19.02 -6.77 -4.93
C VAL A 126 -18.47 -7.29 -6.27
N GLU A 127 -18.51 -6.46 -7.31
CA GLU A 127 -18.00 -6.80 -8.64
C GLU A 127 -16.50 -7.10 -8.63
N HIS A 128 -15.73 -6.46 -7.72
CA HIS A 128 -14.33 -6.81 -7.51
C HIS A 128 -14.18 -8.23 -6.94
N LEU A 129 -15.06 -8.64 -6.02
CA LEU A 129 -15.08 -10.00 -5.48
C LEU A 129 -15.40 -11.02 -6.58
N ASP A 130 -16.41 -10.72 -7.41
CA ASP A 130 -16.82 -11.58 -8.52
C ASP A 130 -15.68 -11.77 -9.55
N ILE A 131 -14.99 -10.69 -9.90
CA ILE A 131 -13.84 -10.74 -10.81
C ILE A 131 -12.71 -11.59 -10.23
N ILE A 132 -12.38 -11.42 -8.94
CA ILE A 132 -11.35 -12.21 -8.28
C ILE A 132 -11.74 -13.68 -8.28
N GLU A 133 -12.96 -14.03 -7.83
CA GLU A 133 -13.41 -15.43 -7.79
C GLU A 133 -13.49 -16.08 -9.16
N SER A 134 -13.80 -15.31 -10.21
CA SER A 134 -13.92 -15.84 -11.59
C SER A 134 -12.63 -16.48 -12.09
N VAL A 135 -11.47 -16.12 -11.53
CA VAL A 135 -10.16 -16.68 -11.90
C VAL A 135 -9.64 -17.70 -10.87
N LEU A 136 -10.30 -17.87 -9.72
CA LEU A 136 -9.84 -18.80 -8.69
C LEU A 136 -10.25 -20.24 -9.02
N GLY A 137 -9.24 -21.08 -9.28
CA GLY A 137 -9.42 -22.54 -9.39
C GLY A 137 -9.91 -23.18 -8.09
N SER A 138 -10.29 -24.46 -8.13
CA SER A 138 -10.75 -25.21 -6.94
C SER A 138 -9.66 -25.42 -5.89
N GLN A 139 -8.38 -25.36 -6.29
CA GLN A 139 -7.23 -25.56 -5.41
C GLN A 139 -6.60 -24.25 -4.91
N ALA A 140 -7.13 -23.09 -5.33
CA ALA A 140 -6.56 -21.80 -4.94
C ALA A 140 -6.73 -21.57 -3.43
N SER A 141 -5.68 -21.07 -2.79
CA SER A 141 -5.76 -20.60 -1.39
C SER A 141 -6.67 -19.37 -1.33
N PRO A 142 -7.36 -19.12 -0.19
CA PRO A 142 -8.15 -17.91 -0.03
C PRO A 142 -7.35 -16.63 -0.32
N VAL A 143 -7.94 -15.72 -1.09
CA VAL A 143 -7.33 -14.43 -1.41
C VAL A 143 -7.59 -13.46 -0.26
N ARG A 144 -6.52 -12.86 0.23
CA ARG A 144 -6.54 -11.89 1.32
C ARG A 144 -7.00 -10.53 0.80
N LEU A 145 -8.03 -9.98 1.40
CA LEU A 145 -8.68 -8.73 0.98
C LEU A 145 -8.67 -7.68 2.07
N CYS A 146 -8.54 -6.41 1.68
CA CYS A 146 -8.75 -5.25 2.53
C CYS A 146 -9.80 -4.35 1.87
N ILE A 147 -10.66 -3.74 2.67
CA ILE A 147 -11.66 -2.79 2.15
C ILE A 147 -11.02 -1.42 1.97
N GLU A 148 -11.14 -0.83 0.78
CA GLU A 148 -10.80 0.58 0.52
C GLU A 148 -11.99 1.47 0.89
N LEU A 149 -11.71 2.52 1.66
CA LEU A 149 -12.72 3.38 2.27
C LEU A 149 -12.55 4.83 1.80
N ASP A 150 -13.66 5.51 1.59
CA ASP A 150 -13.66 6.95 1.41
C ASP A 150 -13.88 7.66 2.75
N ALA A 151 -12.78 8.20 3.28
CA ALA A 151 -12.76 9.01 4.49
C ALA A 151 -12.95 10.53 4.21
N ALA A 152 -13.40 10.92 3.01
CA ALA A 152 -13.77 12.30 2.74
C ALA A 152 -14.92 12.77 3.65
N LEU A 153 -15.01 14.09 3.85
CA LEU A 153 -16.10 14.68 4.60
C LEU A 153 -17.37 14.65 3.76
N TRP A 154 -18.33 13.82 4.17
CA TRP A 154 -19.69 13.80 3.64
C TRP A 154 -20.65 14.48 4.62
N ALA A 155 -21.20 15.64 4.23
CA ALA A 155 -22.09 16.45 5.06
C ALA A 155 -23.50 16.57 4.47
N PHE A 156 -24.45 17.03 5.29
CA PHE A 156 -25.86 17.23 4.92
C PHE A 156 -26.51 15.98 4.32
N GLY A 157 -26.27 14.82 4.94
CA GLY A 157 -26.81 13.53 4.46
C GLY A 157 -26.24 13.10 3.09
N GLY A 158 -24.95 13.38 2.85
CA GLY A 158 -24.24 12.99 1.62
C GLY A 158 -24.33 14.00 0.47
N ARG A 159 -24.96 15.17 0.67
CA ARG A 159 -25.13 16.18 -0.39
C ARG A 159 -23.89 17.05 -0.64
N VAL A 160 -23.00 17.13 0.34
CA VAL A 160 -21.76 17.90 0.24
C VAL A 160 -20.60 16.97 0.53
N LYS A 161 -19.68 16.88 -0.42
CA LYS A 161 -18.43 16.13 -0.30
C LYS A 161 -17.26 17.10 -0.29
N ALA A 162 -16.40 17.01 0.72
CA ALA A 162 -15.12 17.71 0.77
C ALA A 162 -13.98 16.69 0.95
N GLY A 163 -13.08 16.63 -0.03
CA GLY A 163 -12.04 15.60 -0.15
C GLY A 163 -12.12 14.86 -1.49
N THR A 164 -11.15 14.00 -1.76
CA THR A 164 -11.13 13.17 -2.98
C THR A 164 -12.14 12.04 -2.90
N LEU A 165 -12.74 11.63 -4.02
CA LEU A 165 -13.54 10.40 -4.08
C LEU A 165 -12.57 9.24 -4.23
N ARG A 166 -12.33 8.52 -3.12
CA ARG A 166 -11.40 7.40 -3.10
C ARG A 166 -12.07 6.05 -3.34
N SER A 167 -13.28 5.88 -2.84
CA SER A 167 -14.06 4.64 -2.89
C SER A 167 -15.56 4.97 -2.78
N PRO A 168 -16.46 4.13 -3.33
CA PRO A 168 -17.89 4.23 -3.07
C PRO A 168 -18.26 3.84 -1.62
N VAL A 169 -17.38 3.16 -0.89
CA VAL A 169 -17.60 2.75 0.51
C VAL A 169 -17.26 3.92 1.44
N HIS A 170 -18.26 4.74 1.75
CA HIS A 170 -18.11 5.94 2.56
C HIS A 170 -18.97 5.94 3.84
N SER A 171 -19.67 4.84 4.14
CA SER A 171 -20.47 4.69 5.36
C SER A 171 -20.15 3.40 6.10
N PRO A 172 -20.34 3.36 7.44
CA PRO A 172 -20.17 2.12 8.21
C PRO A 172 -21.04 0.98 7.70
N GLU A 173 -22.28 1.24 7.31
CA GLU A 173 -23.24 0.24 6.82
C GLU A 173 -22.75 -0.37 5.50
N ALA A 174 -22.22 0.46 4.58
CA ALA A 174 -21.64 -0.03 3.33
C ALA A 174 -20.39 -0.88 3.58
N ALA A 175 -19.53 -0.47 4.51
CA ALA A 175 -18.33 -1.23 4.87
C ALA A 175 -18.68 -2.58 5.51
N VAL A 176 -19.67 -2.61 6.41
CA VAL A 176 -20.17 -3.85 7.03
C VAL A 176 -20.81 -4.75 5.98
N ALA A 177 -21.64 -4.22 5.09
CA ALA A 177 -22.27 -5.02 4.03
C ALA A 177 -21.22 -5.69 3.11
N LEU A 178 -20.17 -4.96 2.71
CA LEU A 178 -19.08 -5.53 1.91
C LEU A 178 -18.25 -6.55 2.72
N ALA A 179 -17.98 -6.28 4.00
CA ALA A 179 -17.27 -7.21 4.88
C ALA A 179 -18.03 -8.53 5.08
N GLU A 180 -19.34 -8.45 5.29
CA GLU A 180 -20.22 -9.63 5.38
C GLU A 180 -20.22 -10.42 4.07
N GLU A 181 -20.26 -9.74 2.93
CA GLU A 181 -20.22 -10.39 1.63
C GLU A 181 -18.90 -11.13 1.39
N ILE A 182 -17.77 -10.52 1.77
CA ILE A 182 -16.46 -11.21 1.77
C ILE A 182 -16.52 -12.44 2.69
N GLY A 183 -17.06 -12.30 3.90
CA GLY A 183 -17.15 -13.40 4.87
C GLY A 183 -18.04 -14.57 4.46
N ARG A 184 -18.94 -14.39 3.48
CA ARG A 184 -19.77 -15.47 2.91
C ARG A 184 -19.04 -16.28 1.84
N ARG A 185 -17.91 -15.80 1.31
CA ARG A 185 -17.18 -16.39 0.19
C ARG A 185 -15.97 -17.16 0.69
N GLU A 186 -16.02 -18.49 0.66
CA GLU A 186 -14.98 -19.38 1.21
C GLU A 186 -13.57 -19.14 0.64
N LYS A 187 -13.48 -18.64 -0.60
CA LYS A 187 -12.20 -18.37 -1.28
C LYS A 187 -11.65 -16.97 -1.02
N LEU A 188 -12.29 -16.17 -0.18
CA LEU A 188 -11.87 -14.81 0.14
C LEU A 188 -11.70 -14.66 1.65
N GLU A 189 -10.71 -13.89 2.06
CA GLU A 189 -10.38 -13.68 3.47
C GLU A 189 -10.27 -12.18 3.75
N LEU A 190 -11.16 -11.63 4.58
CA LEU A 190 -11.05 -10.23 5.01
C LEU A 190 -9.91 -10.08 6.04
N VAL A 191 -8.89 -9.32 5.67
CA VAL A 191 -7.82 -8.87 6.56
C VAL A 191 -8.28 -7.59 7.25
N GLY A 192 -8.53 -7.69 8.56
CA GLY A 192 -9.01 -6.58 9.38
C GLY A 192 -7.90 -5.88 10.17
N LEU A 193 -8.31 -4.79 10.84
CA LEU A 193 -7.52 -4.22 11.94
C LEU A 193 -7.48 -5.21 13.10
N ARG A 194 -6.34 -5.26 13.80
CA ARG A 194 -6.25 -6.00 15.05
C ARG A 194 -7.20 -5.36 16.09
N PRO A 195 -7.91 -6.14 16.93
CA PRO A 195 -8.87 -5.60 17.90
C PRO A 195 -8.30 -4.50 18.81
N GLU A 196 -7.03 -4.61 19.20
CA GLU A 196 -6.32 -3.61 20.02
C GLU A 196 -6.12 -2.25 19.32
N HIS A 197 -6.41 -2.15 18.02
CA HIS A 197 -6.36 -0.91 17.25
C HIS A 197 -7.71 -0.23 17.09
N TYR A 198 -8.80 -0.81 17.65
CA TYR A 198 -10.16 -0.33 17.46
C TYR A 198 -10.37 1.13 17.91
N ASP A 199 -9.86 1.51 19.08
CA ASP A 199 -10.02 2.86 19.64
C ASP A 199 -9.02 3.89 19.06
N ARG A 200 -8.18 3.48 18.10
CA ARG A 200 -7.28 4.42 17.43
C ARG A 200 -8.09 5.19 16.40
N PHE A 201 -8.18 6.51 16.53
CA PHE A 201 -9.01 7.30 15.64
C PHE A 201 -8.57 7.22 14.15
N PRO A 202 -9.52 7.26 13.19
CA PRO A 202 -9.27 7.34 11.74
C PRO A 202 -8.26 8.43 11.31
N HIS A 203 -8.25 9.57 11.99
CA HIS A 203 -7.29 10.65 11.71
C HIS A 203 -5.84 10.29 12.06
N MET A 204 -5.61 9.26 12.88
CA MET A 204 -4.30 8.68 13.17
C MET A 204 -3.88 7.56 12.20
N PHE A 205 -4.73 7.24 11.22
CA PHE A 205 -4.43 6.35 10.09
C PHE A 205 -4.18 7.13 8.79
N SER A 206 -4.47 8.44 8.77
CA SER A 206 -4.25 9.32 7.63
C SER A 206 -2.84 9.91 7.65
N GLY A 207 -1.91 9.19 7.03
CA GLY A 207 -0.57 9.65 6.72
C GLY A 207 -0.21 9.33 5.29
N GLY A 208 -1.09 9.65 4.33
CA GLY A 208 -0.88 9.17 2.96
C GLY A 208 -1.74 9.84 1.92
N GLN A 209 -1.71 11.18 1.83
CA GLN A 209 -1.88 11.96 0.59
C GLN A 209 -1.88 13.45 0.95
N ARG A 210 -0.68 14.00 1.15
CA ARG A 210 -0.41 15.41 0.87
C ARG A 210 0.72 15.47 -0.13
N GLN A 211 0.40 15.18 -1.39
CA GLN A 211 1.13 15.73 -2.52
C GLN A 211 0.20 16.77 -3.12
N ARG A 212 0.58 18.04 -2.95
CA ARG A 212 0.13 19.13 -3.82
C ARG A 212 0.81 18.96 -5.17
#